data_AF-U5KFU3-F1
#
_entry.id   AF-U5KFU3-F1
#
_cell.length_a   1.000
_cell.length_b   1.000
_cell.length_c   1.000
_cell.angle_alpha   90.00
_cell.angle_beta   90.00
_cell.angle_gamma   90.00
#
_symmetry.space_group_name_H-M   'P 1'
#
loop_
_entity.id
_entity.type
_entity.pdbx_description
1 polymer ?
#
loop_
_entity_poly.entity_id
_entity_poly.type
_entity_poly.pdbx_seq_one_letter_code
_entity_poly.pdbx_strand_id
1 'polypeptide(L)'
;TNYRDISLRHPYPGWIENLNGPSGVVVGAGKGLLHVFCCKDTAKADMLPVDMAIDTLLAVAWETAVDRPEQVKVYNCSTYENPTTWGEFESALRLYLRGHPLDNAYWYPSGLAVENKIAHKSLETLLQTAPLHIAEYLTKLLGIKTRMSLITVSQRLVAMSDVLKFFSMREWHFKTDNVKKLHARLSPQDAAIYNLDPQTINWSNHYENFIKGTRKYLLQEKDQDIDVAKKHLRKMYYVHQGLLLFVLAILCRFALENQYIRAFVYRTFRMLLSILTAAYMRIQQS
;
A
#
# COMPACT_ATOMS: atom_id res chain seq x y z
N THR A 1 -3.91 10.19 20.21
CA THR A 1 -4.08 9.50 18.91
C THR A 1 -2.94 8.51 18.79
N ASN A 2 -3.20 7.19 18.77
CA ASN A 2 -2.15 6.14 18.81
C ASN A 2 -1.65 5.75 17.40
N TYR A 3 -1.48 6.73 16.52
CA TYR A 3 -0.86 6.52 15.21
C TYR A 3 0.65 6.76 15.37
N ARG A 4 1.43 5.71 15.12
CA ARG A 4 2.89 5.77 15.06
C ARG A 4 3.28 5.22 13.70
N ASP A 5 3.78 6.07 12.82
CA ASP A 5 4.39 5.62 11.59
C ASP A 5 5.76 4.98 11.87
N ILE A 6 6.37 4.39 10.84
CA ILE A 6 7.66 3.74 11.00
C ILE A 6 8.75 4.76 11.34
N SER A 7 9.80 4.32 12.02
CA SER A 7 10.97 5.15 12.25
C SER A 7 11.85 5.29 11.00
N LEU A 8 12.51 6.44 10.87
CA LEU A 8 13.51 6.69 9.84
C LEU A 8 14.89 6.15 10.25
N ARG A 9 15.32 6.42 11.49
CA ARG A 9 16.65 6.16 12.04
C ARG A 9 16.60 5.41 13.37
N HIS A 10 15.83 5.92 14.34
CA HIS A 10 15.86 5.42 15.73
C HIS A 10 14.55 4.74 16.15
N PRO A 11 14.60 3.65 16.95
CA PRO A 11 15.81 2.94 17.41
C PRO A 11 16.53 2.19 16.28
N TYR A 12 15.81 1.80 15.22
CA TYR A 12 16.35 1.20 14.00
C TYR A 12 15.47 1.61 12.82
N PRO A 13 16.01 1.78 11.60
CA PRO A 13 15.19 2.07 10.43
C PRO A 13 14.07 1.04 10.21
N GLY A 14 12.85 1.53 9.97
CA GLY A 14 11.67 0.69 9.76
C GLY A 14 11.08 0.08 11.04
N TRP A 15 11.57 0.44 12.23
CA TRP A 15 10.97 -0.01 13.48
C TRP A 15 9.52 0.47 13.62
N ILE A 16 8.65 -0.46 14.02
CA ILE A 16 7.20 -0.30 14.09
C ILE A 16 6.61 -1.25 15.13
N GLU A 17 5.52 -0.85 15.80
CA GLU A 17 4.94 -1.61 16.91
C GLU A 17 3.48 -2.05 16.71
N ASN A 18 2.72 -1.40 15.82
CA ASN A 18 1.30 -1.67 15.69
C ASN A 18 0.80 -1.63 14.23
N LEU A 19 -0.42 -2.13 14.05
CA LEU A 19 -1.14 -2.22 12.76
C LEU A 19 -2.01 -0.98 12.48
N ASN A 20 -1.82 0.12 13.21
CA ASN A 20 -2.64 1.32 13.03
C ASN A 20 -2.14 2.13 11.83
N GLY A 21 -3.09 2.62 11.03
CA GLY A 21 -2.76 3.53 9.93
C GLY A 21 -2.16 2.80 8.72
N PRO A 22 -1.11 3.36 8.08
CA PRO A 22 -0.49 2.80 6.88
C PRO A 22 0.06 1.37 7.08
N SER A 23 0.47 1.00 8.29
CA SER A 23 1.00 -0.34 8.59
C SER A 23 -0.02 -1.46 8.39
N GLY A 24 -1.27 -1.23 8.79
CA GLY A 24 -2.37 -2.15 8.53
C GLY A 24 -2.65 -2.32 7.04
N VAL A 25 -2.49 -1.24 6.25
CA VAL A 25 -2.57 -1.29 4.79
C VAL A 25 -1.43 -2.13 4.21
N VAL A 26 -0.19 -1.93 4.68
CA VAL A 26 0.97 -2.75 4.25
C VAL A 26 0.74 -4.23 4.52
N VAL A 27 0.29 -4.58 5.73
CA VAL A 27 0.03 -5.98 6.09
C VAL A 27 -1.15 -6.56 5.32
N GLY A 28 -2.26 -5.82 5.21
CA GLY A 28 -3.43 -6.25 4.46
C GLY A 28 -3.10 -6.48 2.98
N ALA A 29 -2.41 -5.53 2.34
CA ALA A 29 -2.01 -5.64 0.95
C ALA A 29 -0.96 -6.73 0.75
N GLY A 30 0.06 -6.78 1.61
CA GLY A 30 1.16 -7.75 1.52
C GLY A 30 0.75 -9.20 1.77
N LYS A 31 -0.25 -9.44 2.63
CA LYS A 31 -0.86 -10.77 2.81
C LYS A 31 -1.87 -11.10 1.70
N GLY A 32 -2.12 -10.20 0.75
CA GLY A 32 -3.11 -10.39 -0.30
C GLY A 32 -4.54 -10.48 0.23
N LEU A 33 -4.85 -9.72 1.28
CA LEU A 33 -6.18 -9.66 1.88
C LEU A 33 -6.89 -8.33 1.57
N LEU A 34 -6.13 -7.25 1.41
CA LEU A 34 -6.61 -5.94 0.99
C LEU A 34 -6.43 -5.79 -0.52
N HIS A 35 -7.52 -5.79 -1.28
CA HIS A 35 -7.49 -5.68 -2.74
C HIS A 35 -7.95 -4.32 -3.27
N VAL A 36 -8.73 -3.58 -2.50
CA VAL A 36 -9.28 -2.30 -2.93
C VAL A 36 -9.17 -1.33 -1.77
N PHE A 37 -8.63 -0.14 -2.03
CA PHE A 37 -8.48 0.88 -1.00
C PHE A 37 -9.02 2.22 -1.50
N CYS A 38 -9.87 2.86 -0.69
CA CYS A 38 -10.45 4.16 -1.05
C CYS A 38 -9.41 5.25 -0.83
N CYS A 39 -8.91 5.84 -1.92
CA CYS A 39 -7.81 6.79 -1.83
C CYS A 39 -7.77 7.69 -3.07
N LYS A 40 -7.40 8.95 -2.84
CA LYS A 40 -7.02 9.92 -3.88
C LYS A 40 -5.53 9.82 -4.10
N ASP A 41 -5.12 9.25 -5.23
CA ASP A 41 -3.72 8.91 -5.54
C ASP A 41 -2.82 10.15 -5.58
N THR A 42 -3.35 11.26 -6.08
CA THR A 42 -2.71 12.57 -6.19
C THR A 42 -2.65 13.33 -4.87
N ALA A 43 -3.39 12.90 -3.83
CA ALA A 43 -3.39 13.58 -2.55
C ALA A 43 -2.07 13.37 -1.82
N LYS A 44 -1.49 14.48 -1.31
CA LYS A 44 -0.32 14.45 -0.43
C LYS A 44 -0.63 13.68 0.86
N ALA A 45 0.24 12.74 1.19
CA ALA A 45 0.23 11.96 2.40
C ALA A 45 1.23 12.55 3.41
N ASP A 46 0.75 12.85 4.62
CA ASP A 46 1.61 13.23 5.74
C ASP A 46 1.97 11.96 6.52
N MET A 47 3.14 11.41 6.23
CA MET A 47 3.66 10.17 6.81
C MET A 47 4.92 10.47 7.59
N LEU A 48 4.77 11.21 8.68
CA LEU A 48 5.87 11.65 9.52
C LEU A 48 6.47 10.48 10.30
N PRO A 49 7.77 10.18 10.15
CA PRO A 49 8.41 9.12 10.92
C PRO A 49 8.33 9.37 12.42
N VAL A 50 8.05 8.31 13.19
CA VAL A 50 7.81 8.43 14.64
C VAL A 50 8.99 9.01 15.40
N ASP A 51 10.21 8.74 14.95
CA ASP A 51 11.43 9.26 15.57
C ASP A 51 11.62 10.76 15.34
N MET A 52 11.21 11.32 14.20
CA MET A 52 11.20 12.78 14.03
C MET A 52 10.22 13.46 14.98
N ALA A 53 9.06 12.85 15.22
CA ALA A 53 8.09 13.37 16.18
C ALA A 53 8.66 13.37 17.61
N ILE A 54 9.41 12.32 17.97
CA ILE A 54 10.10 12.20 19.27
C ILE A 54 11.24 13.22 19.37
N ASP A 55 12.09 13.33 18.35
CA ASP A 55 13.19 14.29 18.31
C ASP A 55 12.67 15.73 18.44
N THR A 56 11.57 16.04 17.74
CA THR A 56 10.89 17.33 17.87
C THR A 56 10.37 17.55 19.28
N LEU A 57 9.75 16.54 19.90
CA LEU A 57 9.26 16.63 21.28
C LEU A 57 10.39 16.92 22.27
N LEU A 58 11.55 16.27 22.12
CA LEU A 58 12.73 16.49 22.97
C LEU A 58 13.28 17.90 22.81
N ALA A 59 13.40 18.39 21.57
CA ALA A 59 13.83 19.76 21.29
C ALA A 59 12.84 20.81 21.85
N VAL A 60 11.53 20.54 21.75
CA VAL A 60 10.48 21.43 22.31
C VAL A 60 10.57 21.46 23.84
N ALA A 61 10.85 20.34 24.49
CA ALA A 61 11.01 20.28 25.94
C ALA A 61 12.19 21.14 26.40
N TRP A 62 13.33 21.07 25.68
CA TRP A 62 14.48 21.94 25.92
C TRP A 62 14.13 23.42 25.73
N GLU A 63 13.52 23.79 24.59
CA GLU A 63 13.15 25.18 24.32
C GLU A 63 12.20 25.73 25.39
N THR A 64 11.23 24.92 25.82
CA THR A 64 10.27 25.31 26.86
C THR A 64 10.95 25.53 28.21
N ALA A 65 11.92 24.69 28.56
CA ALA A 65 12.66 24.82 29.82
C ALA A 65 13.57 26.06 29.84
N VAL A 66 14.16 26.41 28.70
CA VAL A 66 15.05 27.56 28.53
C VAL A 66 14.25 28.86 28.44
N ASP A 67 13.26 28.93 27.56
CA ASP A 67 12.53 30.17 27.27
C ASP A 67 11.46 30.49 28.31
N ARG A 68 10.93 29.46 28.99
CA ARG A 68 9.80 29.56 29.94
C ARG A 68 8.66 30.43 29.40
N PRO A 69 8.10 30.11 28.22
CA PRO A 69 7.14 30.99 27.57
C PRO A 69 5.88 31.14 28.42
N GLU A 70 5.38 32.37 28.52
CA GLU A 70 4.14 32.68 29.26
C GLU A 70 2.90 32.04 28.60
N GLN A 71 2.96 31.77 27.29
CA GLN A 71 1.89 31.18 26.52
C GLN A 71 2.29 29.82 25.94
N VAL A 72 1.31 28.92 25.84
CA VAL A 72 1.50 27.60 25.23
C VAL A 72 1.78 27.75 23.74
N LYS A 73 2.96 27.33 23.31
CA LYS A 73 3.34 27.23 21.89
C LYS A 73 2.87 25.89 21.32
N VAL A 74 2.35 25.90 20.09
CA VAL A 74 1.93 24.68 19.36
C VAL A 74 2.95 24.37 18.26
N TYR A 75 3.41 23.12 18.22
CA TYR A 75 4.38 22.64 17.23
C TYR A 75 3.73 21.54 16.40
N ASN A 76 3.44 21.84 15.13
CA ASN A 76 2.94 20.83 14.20
C ASN A 76 4.14 20.19 13.49
N CYS A 77 4.28 18.88 13.63
CA CYS A 77 5.26 18.10 12.90
C CYS A 77 4.57 17.54 11.65
N SER A 78 5.13 17.80 10.46
CA SER A 78 4.51 17.42 9.19
C SER A 78 5.57 17.25 8.11
N THR A 79 5.34 16.33 7.18
CA THR A 79 6.20 16.15 6.00
C THR A 79 5.82 17.03 4.82
N TYR A 80 4.97 18.05 5.00
CA TYR A 80 4.47 18.91 3.92
C TYR A 80 5.58 19.55 3.06
N GLU A 81 6.75 19.82 3.64
CA GLU A 81 7.90 20.43 2.96
C GLU A 81 8.69 19.45 2.09
N ASN A 82 8.52 18.14 2.34
CA ASN A 82 9.06 17.07 1.52
C ASN A 82 7.93 16.06 1.26
N PRO A 83 6.89 16.44 0.49
CA PRO A 83 5.67 15.67 0.41
C PRO A 83 5.88 14.40 -0.40
N THR A 84 5.09 13.40 -0.08
CA THR A 84 4.84 12.23 -0.93
C THR A 84 3.33 12.09 -1.16
N THR A 85 2.93 11.33 -2.17
CA THR A 85 1.53 11.08 -2.50
C THR A 85 1.12 9.66 -2.15
N TRP A 86 -0.18 9.44 -1.98
CA TRP A 86 -0.68 8.07 -1.78
C TRP A 86 -0.42 7.15 -2.99
N GLY A 87 -0.39 7.71 -4.21
CA GLY A 87 -0.04 6.96 -5.42
C GLY A 87 1.44 6.53 -5.45
N GLU A 88 2.34 7.37 -4.95
CA GLU A 88 3.76 6.99 -4.76
C GLU A 88 3.90 5.89 -3.70
N PHE A 89 3.16 5.99 -2.59
CA PHE A 89 3.14 4.96 -1.57
C PHE A 89 2.59 3.63 -2.11
N GLU A 90 1.50 3.65 -2.88
CA GLU A 90 0.94 2.47 -3.55
C GLU A 90 1.96 1.84 -4.52
N SER A 91 2.62 2.67 -5.32
CA SER A 91 3.64 2.23 -6.28
C SER A 91 4.82 1.57 -5.56
N ALA A 92 5.27 2.17 -4.45
CA ALA A 92 6.31 1.62 -3.60
C ALA A 92 5.89 0.29 -2.96
N LEU A 93 4.65 0.18 -2.46
CA LEU A 93 4.11 -1.08 -1.95
C LEU A 93 4.16 -2.18 -2.99
N ARG A 94 3.69 -1.91 -4.22
CA ARG A 94 3.70 -2.89 -5.32
C ARG A 94 5.11 -3.33 -5.70
N LEU A 95 6.08 -2.42 -5.63
CA LEU A 95 7.48 -2.71 -5.94
C LEU A 95 8.13 -3.54 -4.82
N TYR A 96 8.13 -3.02 -3.60
CA TYR A 96 8.89 -3.58 -2.49
C TYR A 96 8.25 -4.83 -1.88
N LEU A 97 6.93 -5.00 -1.90
CA LEU A 97 6.28 -6.25 -1.48
C LEU A 97 6.64 -7.43 -2.39
N ARG A 98 7.08 -7.20 -3.63
CA ARG A 98 7.56 -8.29 -4.50
C ARG A 98 8.99 -8.67 -4.19
N GLY A 99 9.82 -7.70 -3.80
CA GLY A 99 11.21 -7.92 -3.37
C GLY A 99 11.31 -8.52 -1.95
N HIS A 100 10.39 -8.12 -1.07
CA HIS A 100 10.31 -8.49 0.34
C HIS A 100 8.90 -9.01 0.72
N PRO A 101 8.43 -10.11 0.12
CA PRO A 101 7.04 -10.57 0.26
C PRO A 101 6.76 -11.19 1.61
N LEU A 102 5.71 -10.73 2.31
CA LEU A 102 5.27 -11.27 3.60
C LEU A 102 5.03 -12.80 3.54
N ASP A 103 5.34 -13.50 4.64
CA ASP A 103 5.23 -14.94 4.68
C ASP A 103 3.75 -15.39 4.60
N ASN A 104 3.48 -16.57 4.03
CA ASN A 104 2.13 -17.14 3.98
C ASN A 104 1.04 -16.18 3.44
N ALA A 105 1.35 -15.40 2.39
CA ALA A 105 0.36 -14.56 1.72
C ALA A 105 -0.83 -15.41 1.24
N TYR A 106 -2.06 -14.95 1.50
CA TYR A 106 -3.30 -15.62 1.09
C TYR A 106 -3.57 -15.46 -0.40
N TRP A 107 -3.12 -14.34 -0.97
CA TRP A 107 -3.25 -14.05 -2.38
C TRP A 107 -2.07 -13.21 -2.89
N TYR A 108 -1.99 -13.05 -4.20
CA TYR A 108 -0.99 -12.17 -4.82
C TYR A 108 -1.35 -10.68 -4.55
N PRO A 109 -0.38 -9.84 -4.13
CA PRO A 109 -0.59 -8.41 -3.82
C PRO A 109 -0.80 -7.61 -5.11
N SER A 110 -2.03 -7.63 -5.61
CA SER A 110 -2.49 -6.95 -6.83
C SER A 110 -3.57 -5.91 -6.55
N GLY A 111 -3.64 -5.38 -5.33
CA GLY A 111 -4.71 -4.44 -4.95
C GLY A 111 -4.69 -3.15 -5.79
N LEU A 112 -5.69 -2.29 -5.68
CA LEU A 112 -5.77 -1.02 -6.39
C LEU A 112 -6.39 0.11 -5.54
N ALA A 113 -5.94 1.34 -5.77
CA ALA A 113 -6.57 2.53 -5.22
C ALA A 113 -7.77 2.96 -6.07
N VAL A 114 -8.86 3.39 -5.41
CA VAL A 114 -10.09 3.86 -6.08
C VAL A 114 -10.65 5.09 -5.36
N GLU A 115 -10.82 6.18 -6.10
CA GLU A 115 -11.40 7.42 -5.56
C GLU A 115 -12.93 7.38 -5.45
N ASN A 116 -13.59 6.81 -6.47
CA ASN A 116 -15.04 6.81 -6.55
C ASN A 116 -15.63 5.86 -5.49
N LYS A 117 -16.47 6.40 -4.61
CA LYS A 117 -17.06 5.64 -3.47
C LYS A 117 -17.90 4.45 -3.91
N ILE A 118 -18.66 4.58 -5.01
CA ILE A 118 -19.53 3.51 -5.51
C ILE A 118 -18.66 2.41 -6.11
N ALA A 119 -17.71 2.77 -6.97
CA ALA A 119 -16.76 1.83 -7.55
C ALA A 119 -15.95 1.11 -6.46
N HIS A 120 -15.47 1.85 -5.46
CA HIS A 120 -14.79 1.29 -4.29
C HIS A 120 -15.66 0.25 -3.59
N LYS A 121 -16.91 0.58 -3.24
CA LYS A 121 -17.77 -0.36 -2.50
C LYS A 121 -18.09 -1.61 -3.31
N SER A 122 -18.36 -1.45 -4.60
CA SER A 122 -18.62 -2.57 -5.51
C SER A 122 -17.41 -3.50 -5.65
N LEU A 123 -16.23 -2.93 -5.90
CA LEU A 123 -15.00 -3.69 -6.07
C LEU A 123 -14.53 -4.33 -4.76
N GLU A 124 -14.63 -3.62 -3.63
CA GLU A 124 -14.34 -4.16 -2.29
C GLU A 124 -15.25 -5.36 -1.97
N THR A 125 -16.55 -5.22 -2.23
CA THR A 125 -17.49 -6.33 -2.02
C THR A 125 -17.13 -7.53 -2.89
N LEU A 126 -16.81 -7.31 -4.17
CA LEU A 126 -16.54 -8.38 -5.14
C LEU A 126 -15.17 -9.06 -4.94
N LEU A 127 -14.13 -8.27 -4.67
CA LEU A 127 -12.73 -8.74 -4.69
C LEU A 127 -12.19 -9.08 -3.31
N GLN A 128 -12.83 -8.61 -2.23
CA GLN A 128 -12.34 -8.76 -0.87
C GLN A 128 -13.38 -9.41 0.06
N THR A 129 -14.55 -8.79 0.25
CA THR A 129 -15.52 -9.30 1.23
C THR A 129 -16.21 -10.60 0.79
N ALA A 130 -16.76 -10.68 -0.42
CA ALA A 130 -17.43 -11.89 -0.88
C ALA A 130 -16.49 -13.10 -0.95
N PRO A 131 -15.25 -13.01 -1.49
CA PRO A 131 -14.33 -14.15 -1.50
C PRO A 131 -13.97 -14.65 -0.09
N LEU A 132 -13.73 -13.76 0.87
CA LEU A 132 -13.42 -14.15 2.25
C LEU A 132 -14.60 -14.85 2.93
N HIS A 133 -15.82 -14.36 2.74
CA HIS A 133 -17.02 -14.99 3.28
C HIS A 133 -17.28 -16.36 2.63
N ILE A 134 -17.19 -16.47 1.30
CA ILE A 134 -17.35 -17.74 0.58
C ILE A 134 -16.31 -18.75 1.08
N ALA A 135 -15.05 -18.35 1.22
CA ALA A 135 -14.00 -19.21 1.74
C ALA A 135 -14.28 -19.68 3.18
N GLU A 136 -14.81 -18.81 4.06
CA GLU A 136 -15.21 -19.20 5.41
C GLU A 136 -16.32 -20.25 5.41
N TYR A 137 -17.36 -20.07 4.58
CA TYR A 137 -18.45 -21.04 4.49
C TYR A 137 -17.98 -22.38 3.93
N LEU A 138 -17.16 -22.37 2.88
CA LEU A 138 -16.60 -23.59 2.27
C LEU A 138 -15.69 -24.34 3.25
N THR A 139 -14.82 -23.65 3.98
CA THR A 139 -13.95 -24.29 4.98
C THR A 139 -14.74 -24.94 6.11
N LYS A 140 -15.82 -24.29 6.58
CA LYS A 140 -16.75 -24.88 7.55
C LYS A 140 -17.48 -26.11 7.00
N LEU A 141 -17.98 -26.05 5.77
CA LEU A 141 -18.65 -27.18 5.12
C LEU A 141 -17.72 -28.38 4.93
N LEU A 142 -16.44 -28.13 4.63
CA LEU A 142 -15.42 -29.14 4.44
C LEU A 142 -14.76 -29.62 5.74
N GLY A 143 -15.17 -29.09 6.90
CA GLY A 143 -14.59 -29.44 8.21
C GLY A 143 -13.12 -28.99 8.39
N ILE A 144 -12.65 -28.04 7.58
CA ILE A 144 -11.29 -27.52 7.63
C ILE A 144 -11.18 -26.52 8.78
N LYS A 145 -10.33 -26.83 9.76
CA LYS A 145 -10.05 -25.90 10.87
C LYS A 145 -9.15 -24.77 10.38
N THR A 146 -9.69 -23.55 10.33
CA THR A 146 -8.92 -22.33 10.09
C THR A 146 -8.41 -21.74 11.41
N ARG A 147 -7.22 -21.14 11.39
CA ARG A 147 -6.62 -20.49 12.57
C ARG A 147 -7.32 -19.18 12.95
N MET A 148 -7.97 -18.54 11.98
CA MET A 148 -8.67 -17.26 12.13
C MET A 148 -9.93 -17.26 11.27
N SER A 149 -11.00 -16.66 11.79
CA SER A 149 -12.24 -16.41 11.05
C SER A 149 -11.99 -15.40 9.93
N LEU A 150 -12.21 -15.79 8.68
CA LEU A 150 -12.05 -14.93 7.51
C LEU A 150 -13.09 -13.81 7.47
N ILE A 151 -14.27 -14.05 8.07
CA ILE A 151 -15.28 -13.00 8.26
C ILE A 151 -14.76 -11.92 9.22
N THR A 152 -14.10 -12.33 10.31
CA THR A 152 -13.50 -11.37 11.25
C THR A 152 -12.37 -10.59 10.59
N VAL A 153 -11.58 -11.23 9.72
CA VAL A 153 -10.57 -10.54 8.90
C VAL A 153 -11.24 -9.50 7.98
N SER A 154 -12.28 -9.88 7.24
CA SER A 154 -13.04 -8.96 6.38
C SER A 154 -13.56 -7.75 7.16
N GLN A 155 -14.20 -7.96 8.31
CA GLN A 155 -14.72 -6.89 9.16
C GLN A 155 -13.63 -5.92 9.61
N ARG A 156 -12.45 -6.44 9.99
CA ARG A 156 -11.30 -5.61 10.39
C ARG A 156 -10.76 -4.76 9.23
N LEU A 157 -10.69 -5.34 8.03
CA LEU A 157 -10.24 -4.61 6.83
C LEU A 157 -11.21 -3.49 6.45
N VAL A 158 -12.52 -3.75 6.52
CA VAL A 158 -13.56 -2.73 6.27
C VAL A 158 -13.45 -1.61 7.30
N ALA A 159 -13.39 -1.94 8.60
CA ALA A 159 -13.27 -0.94 9.66
C ALA A 159 -12.01 -0.08 9.50
N MET A 160 -10.86 -0.71 9.19
CA MET A 160 -9.62 0.00 8.90
C MET A 160 -9.76 0.94 7.70
N SER A 161 -10.33 0.45 6.59
CA SER A 161 -10.53 1.26 5.38
C SER A 161 -11.46 2.45 5.63
N ASP A 162 -12.52 2.28 6.42
CA ASP A 162 -13.47 3.36 6.73
C ASP A 162 -12.83 4.47 7.57
N VAL A 163 -12.00 4.10 8.55
CA VAL A 163 -11.23 5.08 9.35
C VAL A 163 -10.21 5.81 8.47
N LEU A 164 -9.44 5.08 7.67
CA LEU A 164 -8.37 5.67 6.87
C LEU A 164 -8.87 6.53 5.71
N LYS A 165 -10.07 6.25 5.21
CA LYS A 165 -10.72 7.05 4.16
C LYS A 165 -10.79 8.55 4.47
N PHE A 166 -10.87 8.93 5.75
CA PHE A 166 -10.86 10.34 6.13
C PHE A 166 -9.55 11.03 5.74
N PHE A 167 -8.43 10.32 5.91
CA PHE A 167 -7.07 10.79 5.66
C PHE A 167 -6.65 10.58 4.20
N SER A 168 -6.98 9.43 3.60
CA SER A 168 -6.56 9.07 2.24
C SER A 168 -7.28 9.83 1.12
N MET A 169 -8.38 10.51 1.43
CA MET A 169 -9.18 11.28 0.48
C MET A 169 -9.00 12.80 0.63
N ARG A 170 -8.15 13.25 1.57
CA ARG A 170 -7.93 14.66 1.88
C ARG A 170 -6.45 14.96 1.93
N GLU A 171 -6.12 16.20 1.61
CA GLU A 171 -4.79 16.74 1.85
C GLU A 171 -4.81 17.60 3.11
N TRP A 172 -3.70 17.57 3.83
CA TRP A 172 -3.53 18.33 5.06
C TRP A 172 -2.34 19.25 4.90
N HIS A 173 -2.56 20.54 5.18
CA HIS A 173 -1.51 21.52 5.24
C HIS A 173 -1.40 22.02 6.67
N PHE A 174 -0.34 21.59 7.35
CA PHE A 174 -0.02 22.06 8.69
C PHE A 174 1.05 23.14 8.62
N LYS A 175 0.84 24.22 9.36
CA LYS A 175 1.83 25.28 9.51
C LYS A 175 2.94 24.80 10.45
N THR A 176 4.17 24.71 9.95
CA THR A 176 5.35 24.16 10.65
C THR A 176 6.33 25.24 11.16
N ASP A 177 5.97 26.53 11.10
CA ASP A 177 6.84 27.67 11.43
C ASP A 177 7.58 27.54 12.78
N ASN A 178 6.91 27.05 13.83
CA ASN A 178 7.52 26.91 15.14
C ASN A 178 8.59 25.80 15.17
N VAL A 179 8.37 24.69 14.45
CA VAL A 179 9.38 23.62 14.31
C VAL A 179 10.59 24.13 13.53
N LYS A 180 10.38 24.93 12.47
CA LYS A 180 11.48 25.54 11.71
C LYS A 180 12.33 26.48 12.57
N LYS A 181 11.68 27.35 13.34
CA LYS A 181 12.36 28.28 14.26
C LYS A 181 13.14 27.51 15.32
N LEU A 182 12.56 26.44 15.87
CA LEU A 182 13.23 25.57 16.82
C LEU A 182 14.45 24.87 16.20
N HIS A 183 14.31 24.29 15.01
CA HIS A 183 15.40 23.65 14.30
C HIS A 183 16.57 24.61 14.04
N ALA A 184 16.28 25.86 13.65
CA ALA A 184 17.29 26.89 13.44
C ALA A 184 18.06 27.31 14.72
N ARG A 185 17.55 26.98 15.91
CA ARG A 185 18.21 27.24 17.19
C ARG A 185 19.11 26.09 17.66
N LEU A 186 18.98 24.91 17.06
CA LEU A 186 19.80 23.77 17.44
C LEU A 186 21.26 24.02 17.02
N SER A 187 22.20 23.61 17.89
CA SER A 187 23.60 23.56 17.50
C SER A 187 23.78 22.53 16.37
N PRO A 188 24.83 22.63 15.53
CA PRO A 188 25.10 21.61 14.52
C PRO A 188 25.23 20.20 15.11
N GLN A 189 25.74 20.09 16.34
CA GLN A 189 25.87 18.83 17.08
C GLN A 189 24.49 18.28 17.47
N ASP A 190 23.61 19.13 18.01
CA ASP A 190 22.27 18.72 18.41
C ASP A 190 21.39 18.39 17.20
N ALA A 191 21.49 19.16 16.11
CA ALA A 191 20.75 18.91 14.87
C ALA A 191 21.17 17.59 14.19
N ALA A 192 22.41 17.12 14.43
CA ALA A 192 22.85 15.81 13.97
C ALA A 192 22.22 14.65 14.77
N ILE A 193 21.84 14.90 16.03
CA ILE A 193 21.22 13.91 16.92
C ILE A 193 19.70 13.95 16.79
N TYR A 194 19.09 15.13 16.91
CA TYR A 194 17.66 15.37 16.87
C TYR A 194 17.24 15.87 15.50
N ASN A 195 16.63 14.98 14.70
CA ASN A 195 16.25 15.29 13.33
C ASN A 195 14.84 15.87 13.25
N LEU A 196 14.74 17.18 13.06
CA LEU A 196 13.48 17.90 12.90
C LEU A 196 13.16 18.22 11.43
N ASP A 197 14.07 17.91 10.49
CA ASP A 197 13.94 18.32 9.09
C ASP A 197 13.34 17.19 8.21
N PRO A 198 12.10 17.34 7.72
CA PRO A 198 11.47 16.33 6.87
C PRO A 198 12.16 16.17 5.51
N GLN A 199 12.99 17.12 5.05
CA GLN A 199 13.75 16.98 3.79
C GLN A 199 14.81 15.88 3.85
N THR A 200 15.17 15.43 5.06
CA THR A 200 16.08 14.30 5.25
C THR A 200 15.47 12.95 4.89
N ILE A 201 14.15 12.88 4.64
CA ILE A 201 13.45 11.66 4.26
C ILE A 201 13.73 11.34 2.79
N ASN A 202 14.42 10.24 2.54
CA ASN A 202 14.41 9.59 1.24
C ASN A 202 13.23 8.63 1.17
N TRP A 203 12.13 9.04 0.51
CA TRP A 203 10.89 8.27 0.47
C TRP A 203 11.06 6.85 -0.07
N SER A 204 11.87 6.66 -1.10
CA SER A 204 12.15 5.35 -1.69
C SER A 204 12.76 4.37 -0.67
N ASN A 205 13.85 4.78 0.00
CA ASN A 205 14.48 3.99 1.06
C ASN A 205 13.54 3.81 2.28
N HIS A 206 12.77 4.85 2.62
CA HIS A 206 11.83 4.81 3.72
C HIS A 206 10.74 3.75 3.48
N TYR A 207 10.15 3.69 2.29
CA TYR A 207 9.16 2.68 1.94
C TYR A 207 9.72 1.27 1.90
N GLU A 208 10.93 1.08 1.38
CA GLU A 208 11.59 -0.23 1.41
C GLU A 208 11.79 -0.70 2.86
N ASN A 209 12.27 0.19 3.73
CA ASN A 209 12.41 -0.09 5.16
C ASN A 209 11.06 -0.30 5.85
N PHE A 210 9.96 0.32 5.37
CA PHE A 210 8.61 0.01 5.84
C PHE A 210 8.29 -1.46 5.61
N ILE A 211 8.52 -1.98 4.41
CA ILE A 211 8.19 -3.38 4.10
C ILE A 211 9.07 -4.34 4.91
N LYS A 212 10.39 -4.09 4.94
CA LYS A 212 11.34 -4.90 5.73
C LYS A 212 11.02 -4.85 7.23
N GLY A 213 10.75 -3.65 7.75
CA GLY A 213 10.39 -3.42 9.14
C GLY A 213 9.07 -4.08 9.52
N THR A 214 8.08 -4.08 8.64
CA THR A 214 6.81 -4.78 8.81
C THR A 214 7.02 -6.28 8.98
N ARG A 215 7.87 -6.90 8.14
CA ARG A 215 8.25 -8.31 8.30
C ARG A 215 8.90 -8.56 9.66
N LYS A 216 9.96 -7.81 9.95
CA LYS A 216 10.87 -8.06 11.07
C LYS A 216 10.27 -7.72 12.43
N TYR A 217 9.72 -6.52 12.58
CA TYR A 217 9.29 -6.00 13.88
C TYR A 217 7.81 -6.23 14.16
N LEU A 218 6.95 -6.10 13.14
CA LEU A 218 5.50 -6.23 13.32
C LEU A 218 5.02 -7.67 13.24
N LEU A 219 5.48 -8.42 12.22
CA LEU A 219 5.06 -9.81 11.99
C LEU A 219 6.03 -10.84 12.58
N GLN A 220 7.21 -10.39 13.02
CA GLN A 220 8.26 -11.24 13.60
C GLN A 220 8.67 -12.40 12.66
N GLU A 221 8.62 -12.13 11.35
CA GLU A 221 9.07 -13.05 10.30
C GLU A 221 10.61 -13.08 10.26
N LYS A 222 11.19 -14.24 9.99
CA LYS A 222 12.65 -14.41 9.99
C LYS A 222 13.22 -14.12 8.60
N ASP A 223 14.38 -13.47 8.55
CA ASP A 223 15.04 -13.15 7.28
C ASP A 223 15.41 -14.41 6.47
N GLN A 224 15.70 -15.53 7.15
CA GLN A 224 15.98 -16.82 6.52
C GLN A 224 14.80 -17.39 5.71
N ASP A 225 13.57 -16.98 6.01
CA ASP A 225 12.35 -17.49 5.38
C ASP A 225 12.02 -16.74 4.07
N ILE A 226 12.81 -15.70 3.73
CA ILE A 226 12.54 -14.82 2.57
C ILE A 226 12.45 -15.56 1.24
N ASP A 227 13.29 -16.57 1.01
CA ASP A 227 13.29 -17.33 -0.23
C ASP A 227 12.07 -18.26 -0.32
N VAL A 228 11.59 -18.77 0.82
CA VAL A 228 10.35 -19.54 0.90
C VAL A 228 9.17 -18.63 0.59
N ALA A 229 9.14 -17.43 1.17
CA ALA A 229 8.11 -16.43 0.92
C ALA A 229 8.07 -15.99 -0.55
N LYS A 230 9.24 -15.77 -1.19
CA LYS A 230 9.35 -15.47 -2.63
C LYS A 230 8.83 -16.60 -3.51
N LYS A 231 9.15 -17.87 -3.19
CA LYS A 231 8.62 -19.04 -3.92
C LYS A 231 7.10 -19.13 -3.80
N HIS A 232 6.57 -18.93 -2.58
CA HIS A 232 5.13 -18.91 -2.33
C HIS A 232 4.44 -17.78 -3.09
N LEU A 233 5.00 -16.56 -3.05
CA LEU A 233 4.47 -15.42 -3.80
C LEU A 233 4.45 -15.69 -5.31
N ARG A 234 5.49 -16.34 -5.86
CA ARG A 234 5.52 -16.72 -7.28
C ARG A 234 4.43 -17.72 -7.64
N LYS A 235 4.13 -18.68 -6.76
CA LYS A 235 2.97 -19.57 -6.94
C LYS A 235 1.67 -18.77 -6.96
N MET A 236 1.48 -17.86 -6.00
CA MET A 236 0.29 -16.99 -5.94
C MET A 236 0.16 -16.10 -7.18
N TYR A 237 1.29 -15.62 -7.73
CA TYR A 237 1.30 -14.89 -9.00
C TYR A 237 0.70 -15.70 -10.14
N TYR A 238 1.15 -16.94 -10.36
CA TYR A 238 0.61 -17.77 -11.44
C TYR A 238 -0.85 -18.14 -11.22
N VAL A 239 -1.27 -18.39 -9.97
CA VAL A 239 -2.69 -18.61 -9.63
C VAL A 239 -3.52 -17.37 -9.99
N HIS A 240 -3.04 -16.18 -9.63
CA HIS A 240 -3.71 -14.93 -9.94
C HIS A 240 -3.79 -14.66 -11.45
N GLN A 241 -2.69 -14.85 -12.19
CA GLN A 241 -2.70 -14.71 -13.65
C GLN A 241 -3.63 -15.73 -14.33
N GLY A 242 -3.61 -16.99 -13.86
CA GLY A 242 -4.52 -18.02 -14.34
C GLY A 242 -5.99 -17.65 -14.12
N LEU A 243 -6.34 -17.11 -12.94
CA LEU A 243 -7.69 -16.63 -12.66
C LEU A 243 -8.08 -15.46 -13.58
N LEU A 244 -7.19 -14.49 -13.79
CA LEU A 244 -7.48 -13.36 -14.69
C LEU A 244 -7.71 -13.82 -16.13
N LEU A 245 -6.87 -14.73 -16.64
CA LEU A 245 -7.04 -15.32 -17.96
C LEU A 245 -8.33 -16.13 -18.08
N PHE A 246 -8.69 -16.88 -17.03
CA PHE A 246 -9.93 -17.63 -16.97
C PHE A 246 -11.17 -16.72 -17.01
N VAL A 247 -11.19 -15.66 -16.19
CA VAL A 247 -12.26 -14.66 -16.19
C VAL A 247 -12.34 -13.95 -17.54
N LEU A 248 -11.20 -13.56 -18.12
CA LEU A 248 -11.14 -12.95 -19.44
C LEU A 248 -11.71 -13.88 -20.53
N ALA A 249 -11.36 -15.17 -20.50
CA ALA A 249 -11.88 -16.15 -21.45
C ALA A 249 -13.42 -16.31 -21.33
N ILE A 250 -13.96 -16.29 -20.11
CA ILE A 250 -15.41 -16.31 -19.87
C ILE A 250 -16.07 -15.04 -20.44
N LEU A 251 -15.51 -13.86 -20.17
CA LEU A 251 -16.04 -12.59 -20.69
C LEU A 251 -15.98 -12.55 -22.22
N CYS A 252 -14.89 -13.02 -22.82
CA CYS A 252 -14.78 -13.14 -24.28
C CYS A 252 -15.82 -14.11 -24.84
N ARG A 253 -16.05 -15.26 -24.18
CA ARG A 253 -17.11 -16.20 -24.59
C ARG A 253 -18.49 -15.56 -24.57
N PHE A 254 -18.87 -14.90 -23.47
CA PHE A 254 -20.16 -14.20 -23.37
C PHE A 254 -20.28 -13.07 -24.40
N ALA A 255 -19.22 -12.29 -24.63
CA ALA A 255 -19.23 -11.25 -25.63
C ALA A 255 -19.44 -11.80 -27.06
N LEU A 256 -18.89 -12.98 -27.36
CA LEU A 256 -19.05 -13.66 -28.66
C LEU A 256 -20.41 -14.32 -28.86
N GLU A 257 -21.25 -14.44 -27.82
CA GLU A 257 -22.65 -14.82 -27.99
C GLU A 257 -23.47 -13.72 -28.68
N ASN A 258 -23.05 -12.46 -28.53
CA ASN A 258 -23.66 -11.35 -29.25
C ASN A 258 -23.27 -11.37 -30.74
N GLN A 259 -24.27 -11.54 -31.61
CA GLN A 259 -24.08 -11.66 -33.05
C GLN A 259 -23.31 -10.49 -33.69
N TYR A 260 -23.50 -9.26 -33.18
CA TYR A 260 -22.83 -8.07 -33.71
C TYR A 260 -21.35 -8.08 -33.35
N ILE A 261 -21.02 -8.38 -32.10
CA ILE A 261 -19.64 -8.47 -31.61
C ILE A 261 -18.92 -9.61 -32.35
N ARG A 262 -19.55 -10.78 -32.45
CA ARG A 262 -18.99 -11.93 -33.18
C ARG A 262 -18.71 -11.60 -34.65
N ALA A 263 -19.66 -10.98 -35.33
CA ALA A 263 -19.50 -10.58 -36.73
C ALA A 263 -18.38 -9.54 -36.91
N PHE A 264 -18.30 -8.56 -36.01
CA PHE A 264 -17.24 -7.56 -36.00
C PHE A 264 -15.86 -8.21 -35.79
N VAL A 265 -15.70 -9.03 -34.75
CA VAL A 265 -14.44 -9.73 -34.45
C VAL A 265 -13.98 -10.59 -35.63
N TYR A 266 -14.89 -11.37 -36.23
CA TYR A 266 -14.57 -12.22 -37.38
C TYR A 266 -14.14 -11.41 -38.61
N ARG A 267 -14.84 -10.31 -38.92
CA ARG A 267 -14.49 -9.42 -40.04
C ARG A 267 -13.12 -8.78 -39.85
N THR A 268 -12.84 -8.26 -38.67
CA THR A 268 -11.56 -7.64 -38.33
C THR A 268 -10.42 -8.67 -38.40
N PHE A 269 -10.61 -9.86 -37.83
CA PHE A 269 -9.63 -10.94 -37.90
C PHE A 269 -9.34 -11.37 -39.35
N ARG A 270 -10.38 -11.54 -40.17
CA ARG A 270 -10.24 -11.87 -41.59
C ARG A 270 -9.49 -10.77 -42.37
N MET A 271 -9.77 -9.50 -42.08
CA MET A 271 -9.07 -8.37 -42.68
C MET A 271 -7.57 -8.38 -42.33
N LEU A 272 -7.23 -8.53 -41.05
CA LEU A 272 -5.83 -8.60 -40.60
C LEU A 272 -5.08 -9.78 -41.21
N LEU A 273 -5.72 -10.96 -41.28
CA LEU A 273 -5.12 -12.13 -41.91
C LEU A 273 -4.85 -11.88 -43.40
N SER A 274 -5.78 -11.23 -44.11
CA SER A 274 -5.60 -10.90 -45.53
C SER A 274 -4.43 -9.92 -45.76
N ILE A 275 -4.26 -8.92 -44.89
CA ILE A 275 -3.14 -7.98 -44.93
C ILE A 275 -1.82 -8.70 -44.68
N LEU A 276 -1.77 -9.56 -43.66
CA LEU A 276 -0.58 -10.36 -43.34
C LEU A 276 -0.19 -11.28 -44.49
N THR A 277 -1.16 -11.97 -45.11
CA THR A 277 -0.90 -12.83 -46.27
C THR A 277 -0.40 -12.02 -47.47
N ALA A 278 -0.95 -10.84 -47.72
CA ALA A 278 -0.51 -9.97 -48.81
C ALA A 278 0.91 -9.42 -48.58
N ALA A 279 1.24 -9.07 -47.33
CA ALA A 279 2.59 -8.64 -46.95
C ALA A 279 3.60 -9.79 -47.08
N TYR A 280 3.25 -10.99 -46.61
CA TYR A 280 4.09 -12.19 -46.74
C TYR A 280 4.37 -12.54 -48.20
N MET A 281 3.34 -12.51 -49.06
CA MET A 281 3.49 -12.77 -50.49
C MET A 281 4.39 -11.73 -51.18
N ARG A 282 4.34 -10.45 -50.78
CA ARG A 282 5.25 -9.41 -51.30
C ARG A 282 6.70 -9.65 -50.90
N ILE A 283 6.95 -10.11 -49.68
CA ILE A 283 8.32 -10.40 -49.20
C ILE A 283 8.91 -11.64 -49.89
N GLN A 284 8.09 -12.64 -50.21
CA GLN A 284 8.57 -13.81 -50.99
C GLN A 284 8.88 -13.49 -52.46
N GLN A 285 8.38 -12.38 -52.99
CA GLN A 285 8.57 -11.97 -54.38
C GLN A 285 9.73 -10.96 -54.57
N SER A 286 10.35 -10.48 -53.48
CA SER A 286 11.54 -9.61 -53.48
C SER A 286 12.81 -10.40 -53.19
#